data_AF-A0AAU8AM72-F1
#
_entry.id   AF-A0AAU8AM72-F1
#
_cell.length_a   1.000
_cell.length_b   1.000
_cell.length_c   1.000
_cell.angle_alpha   90.00
_cell.angle_beta   90.00
_cell.angle_gamma   90.00
#
_symmetry.space_group_name_H-M   'P 1'
#
loop_
_entity.id
_entity.type
_entity.pdbx_description
1 polymer ?
#
loop_
_entity_poly.entity_id
_entity_poly.type
_entity_poly.pdbx_seq_one_letter_code
_entity_poly.pdbx_strand_id
1 'polypeptide(L)'
;MYHRATFLACLAAVSLAGCTTPAMRYPNATPEEVAAARYVDGGPAKLTLYTMINNRSESGAHSSLMISAPSQRVVFDPAGSVRARNVPEVDDVLYGVTPEVADFYARAHARETYRVRIQSIEVPPEVAEQALRTVQAYGPVSQSGCTRATSSVLSQLPGFEGIHRTWFPNNLADQVARMPGVTEQVLREEDSDDKALAVAAFEQSAAPDDQPSR
;
A
#
# COMPACT_ATOMS: atom_id res chain seq x y z
N MET A 1 -42.25 20.41 -40.45
CA MET A 1 -42.15 21.27 -39.25
C MET A 1 -41.46 20.46 -38.16
N TYR A 2 -40.27 20.91 -37.79
CA TYR A 2 -39.48 20.47 -36.65
C TYR A 2 -40.36 20.28 -35.40
N HIS A 3 -40.06 19.28 -34.56
CA HIS A 3 -39.74 19.50 -33.14
C HIS A 3 -39.21 18.20 -32.49
N ARG A 4 -37.88 18.21 -32.29
CA ARG A 4 -37.23 17.93 -31.00
C ARG A 4 -37.20 16.47 -30.50
N ALA A 5 -36.05 15.88 -30.80
CA ALA A 5 -35.25 15.01 -29.94
C ALA A 5 -35.54 15.08 -28.43
N THR A 6 -35.18 13.96 -27.79
CA THR A 6 -34.36 13.80 -26.56
C THR A 6 -35.08 13.06 -25.42
N PHE A 7 -34.29 12.23 -24.73
CA PHE A 7 -34.48 11.60 -23.42
C PHE A 7 -35.26 10.26 -23.44
N LEU A 8 -34.73 9.13 -22.98
CA LEU A 8 -33.87 8.90 -21.82
C LEU A 8 -32.94 7.70 -22.10
N ALA A 9 -31.64 7.96 -22.30
CA ALA A 9 -30.63 6.93 -22.12
C ALA A 9 -30.47 6.74 -20.60
N CYS A 10 -30.91 5.59 -20.07
CA CYS A 10 -30.59 5.17 -18.71
C CYS A 10 -29.08 4.92 -18.62
N LEU A 11 -28.33 6.00 -18.38
CA LEU A 11 -26.95 5.94 -17.97
C LEU A 11 -26.95 5.31 -16.58
N ALA A 12 -26.58 4.04 -16.50
CA ALA A 12 -26.28 3.36 -15.25
C ALA A 12 -25.08 4.10 -14.62
N ALA A 13 -25.38 5.07 -13.76
CA ALA A 13 -24.40 5.67 -12.86
C ALA A 13 -24.02 4.61 -11.83
N VAL A 14 -23.06 3.76 -12.18
CA VAL A 14 -22.29 3.02 -11.18
C VAL A 14 -21.54 4.08 -10.40
N SER A 15 -22.04 4.38 -9.21
CA SER A 15 -21.37 5.23 -8.24
C SER A 15 -20.06 4.55 -7.85
N LEU A 16 -18.94 4.98 -8.45
CA LEU A 16 -17.64 4.83 -7.82
C LEU A 16 -17.68 5.64 -6.52
N ALA A 17 -18.08 5.00 -5.43
CA ALA A 17 -17.83 5.51 -4.10
C ALA A 17 -16.31 5.48 -3.89
N GLY A 18 -15.62 6.51 -4.40
CA GLY A 18 -14.23 6.77 -4.08
C GLY A 18 -14.15 7.13 -2.60
N CYS A 19 -13.43 6.34 -1.81
CA CYS A 19 -13.02 6.72 -0.47
C CYS A 19 -12.11 7.95 -0.56
N THR A 20 -12.67 9.15 -0.42
CA THR A 20 -11.87 10.35 -0.17
C THR A 20 -11.69 10.50 1.35
N THR A 21 -10.80 9.71 1.94
CA THR A 21 -10.26 10.06 3.26
C THR A 21 -9.31 11.25 3.07
N PRO A 22 -9.52 12.39 3.76
CA PRO A 22 -8.57 13.49 3.71
C PRO A 22 -7.20 12.95 4.16
N ALA A 23 -6.23 12.98 3.25
CA ALA A 23 -4.87 12.58 3.56
C ALA A 23 -4.34 13.46 4.70
N MET A 24 -4.01 12.86 5.84
CA MET A 24 -3.18 13.48 6.86
C MET A 24 -1.80 13.71 6.24
N ARG A 25 -1.58 14.85 5.57
CA ARG A 25 -0.32 15.13 4.87
C ARG A 25 0.71 15.63 5.86
N TYR A 26 1.66 14.76 6.19
CA TYR A 26 2.98 15.19 6.62
C TYR A 26 3.75 15.66 5.36
N PRO A 27 4.65 16.66 5.48
CA PRO A 27 5.56 16.98 4.39
C PRO A 27 6.44 15.76 4.08
N ASN A 28 6.95 15.66 2.85
CA ASN A 28 7.98 14.67 2.53
C ASN A 28 9.16 14.82 3.50
N ALA A 29 9.67 13.68 3.96
CA ALA A 29 10.85 13.61 4.80
C ALA A 29 12.10 14.12 4.06
N THR A 30 13.06 14.66 4.81
CA THR A 30 14.34 15.08 4.24
C THR A 30 15.20 13.86 3.88
N PRO A 31 16.21 14.02 3.00
CA PRO A 31 17.17 12.94 2.72
C PRO A 31 17.86 12.41 3.98
N GLU A 32 18.12 13.27 4.96
CA GLU A 32 18.73 12.91 6.24
C GLU A 32 17.79 12.06 7.10
N GLU A 33 16.50 12.40 7.17
CA GLU A 33 15.49 11.62 7.88
C GLU A 33 15.31 10.23 7.26
N VAL A 34 15.26 10.16 5.93
CA VAL A 34 15.20 8.91 5.18
C VAL A 34 16.44 8.04 5.45
N ALA A 35 17.63 8.63 5.39
CA ALA A 35 18.88 7.92 5.64
C ALA A 35 18.96 7.41 7.09
N ALA A 36 18.53 8.22 8.06
CA ALA A 36 18.51 7.85 9.47
C ALA A 36 17.51 6.72 9.78
N ALA A 37 16.38 6.67 9.07
CA ALA A 37 15.37 5.65 9.26
C ALA A 37 15.67 4.33 8.54
N ARG A 38 16.74 4.24 7.73
CA ARG A 38 17.04 3.06 6.91
C ARG A 38 17.00 1.77 7.74
N TYR A 39 16.11 0.86 7.35
CA TYR A 39 15.99 -0.48 7.92
C TYR A 39 16.30 -1.53 6.87
N VAL A 40 17.11 -2.54 7.21
CA VAL A 40 17.41 -3.71 6.36
C VAL A 40 16.87 -4.94 7.05
N ASP A 41 16.03 -5.70 6.34
CA ASP A 41 15.53 -6.97 6.85
C ASP A 41 16.59 -8.06 6.75
N GLY A 42 16.71 -8.90 7.78
CA GLY A 42 17.63 -10.04 7.79
C GLY A 42 17.14 -11.28 7.03
N GLY A 43 15.92 -11.25 6.51
CA GLY A 43 15.31 -12.35 5.75
C GLY A 43 15.67 -12.32 4.25
N PRO A 44 15.10 -13.24 3.46
CA PRO A 44 15.31 -13.27 2.02
C PRO A 44 14.71 -12.02 1.36
N ALA A 45 15.29 -11.64 0.23
CA ALA A 45 14.74 -10.60 -0.62
C ALA A 45 13.33 -11.00 -1.08
N LYS A 46 12.34 -10.13 -0.84
CA LYS A 46 10.93 -10.47 -1.08
C LYS A 46 10.12 -9.25 -1.47
N LEU A 47 9.10 -9.49 -2.27
CA LEU A 47 8.03 -8.54 -2.56
C LEU A 47 6.76 -9.00 -1.86
N THR A 48 6.02 -8.06 -1.26
CA THR A 48 4.75 -8.34 -0.58
C THR A 48 3.69 -7.38 -1.05
N LEU A 49 2.71 -7.90 -1.79
CA LEU A 49 1.53 -7.17 -2.22
C LEU A 49 0.48 -7.19 -1.09
N TYR A 50 0.04 -6.01 -0.69
CA TYR A 50 -1.14 -5.85 0.14
C TYR A 50 -2.32 -5.45 -0.73
N THR A 51 -3.45 -6.14 -0.56
CA THR A 51 -4.71 -5.81 -1.22
C THR A 51 -5.81 -5.68 -0.19
N MET A 52 -6.40 -4.50 -0.09
CA MET A 52 -7.46 -4.20 0.85
C MET A 52 -8.79 -4.52 0.16
N ILE A 53 -9.55 -5.45 0.72
CA ILE A 53 -10.77 -6.00 0.14
C ILE A 53 -11.93 -5.71 1.08
N ASN A 54 -12.98 -5.08 0.56
CA ASN A 54 -14.17 -4.80 1.32
C ASN A 54 -14.86 -6.10 1.76
N ASN A 55 -15.13 -6.25 3.06
CA ASN A 55 -15.70 -7.46 3.64
C ASN A 55 -17.17 -7.72 3.23
N ARG A 56 -17.88 -6.71 2.72
CA ARG A 56 -19.28 -6.83 2.28
C ARG A 56 -19.40 -7.01 0.77
N SER A 57 -18.76 -6.13 -0.01
CA SER A 57 -18.88 -6.13 -1.47
C SER A 57 -17.84 -7.00 -2.17
N GLU A 58 -16.84 -7.51 -1.44
CA GLU A 58 -15.70 -8.28 -1.98
C GLU A 58 -14.84 -7.47 -2.97
N SER A 59 -15.11 -6.18 -3.14
CA SER A 59 -14.38 -5.30 -4.04
C SER A 59 -13.08 -4.82 -3.42
N GLY A 60 -12.02 -4.83 -4.21
CA GLY A 60 -10.74 -4.26 -3.84
C GLY A 60 -10.80 -2.75 -3.80
N ALA A 61 -10.31 -2.17 -2.71
CA ALA A 61 -10.27 -0.73 -2.48
C ALA A 61 -8.86 -0.14 -2.65
N HIS A 62 -7.81 -0.91 -2.39
CA HIS A 62 -6.44 -0.39 -2.40
C HIS A 62 -5.39 -1.48 -2.68
N SER A 63 -4.24 -1.06 -3.21
CA SER A 63 -3.05 -1.90 -3.40
C SER A 63 -1.79 -1.15 -2.97
N SER A 64 -0.89 -1.84 -2.29
CA SER A 64 0.45 -1.33 -1.95
C SER A 64 1.49 -2.46 -1.99
N LEU A 65 2.77 -2.09 -2.06
CA LEU A 65 3.86 -3.04 -2.25
C LEU A 65 4.96 -2.79 -1.21
N MET A 66 5.18 -3.76 -0.32
CA MET A 66 6.40 -3.79 0.49
C MET A 66 7.51 -4.50 -0.27
N ILE A 67 8.67 -3.89 -0.25
CA ILE A 67 9.88 -4.36 -0.92
C ILE A 67 10.92 -4.58 0.17
N SER A 68 11.35 -5.82 0.36
CA SER A 68 12.51 -6.14 1.21
C SER A 68 13.69 -6.39 0.30
N ALA A 69 14.51 -5.36 0.09
CA ALA A 69 15.74 -5.44 -0.71
C ALA A 69 16.97 -5.52 0.22
N PRO A 70 18.11 -6.04 -0.26
CA PRO A 70 19.37 -6.04 0.48
C PRO A 70 19.78 -4.67 1.04
N SER A 71 19.47 -3.59 0.32
CA SER A 71 19.85 -2.24 0.69
C SER A 71 18.88 -1.61 1.70
N GLN A 72 17.59 -1.96 1.68
CA GLN A 72 16.58 -1.53 2.67
C GLN A 72 15.21 -2.15 2.41
N ARG A 73 14.34 -2.07 3.42
CA ARG A 73 12.91 -2.34 3.30
C ARG A 73 12.09 -1.05 3.26
N VAL A 74 11.17 -0.98 2.29
CA VAL A 74 10.22 0.13 2.11
C VAL A 74 8.81 -0.38 1.83
N VAL A 75 7.80 0.49 2.01
CA VAL A 75 6.45 0.27 1.47
C VAL A 75 6.17 1.37 0.45
N PHE A 76 5.84 0.97 -0.78
CA PHE A 76 5.24 1.86 -1.76
C PHE A 76 3.72 1.83 -1.60
N ASP A 77 3.15 2.92 -1.09
CA ASP A 77 1.73 3.12 -0.79
C ASP A 77 1.10 4.20 -1.70
N PRO A 78 1.05 3.99 -3.02
CA PRO A 78 0.65 5.01 -3.99
C PRO A 78 -0.74 5.57 -3.69
N ALA A 79 -0.91 6.89 -3.78
CA ALA A 79 -2.12 7.63 -3.40
C ALA A 79 -2.43 7.68 -1.90
N GLY A 80 -1.54 7.14 -1.06
CA GLY A 80 -1.43 7.33 0.39
C GLY A 80 -2.69 7.04 1.20
N SER A 81 -2.71 5.90 1.89
CA SER A 81 -3.90 5.42 2.61
C SER A 81 -3.72 5.36 4.14
N VAL A 82 -2.48 5.31 4.64
CA VAL A 82 -2.11 5.43 6.06
C VAL A 82 -0.82 6.23 6.17
N ARG A 83 -0.77 7.18 7.12
CA ARG A 83 0.42 7.99 7.42
C ARG A 83 0.60 8.08 8.93
N ALA A 84 1.84 7.97 9.40
CA ALA A 84 2.21 8.09 10.80
C ALA A 84 3.47 8.96 10.91
N ARG A 85 3.54 9.83 11.91
CA ARG A 85 4.63 10.80 12.13
C ARG A 85 6.00 10.15 12.20
N ASN A 86 6.07 8.96 12.77
CA ASN A 86 7.30 8.20 13.00
C ASN A 86 7.69 7.28 11.82
N VAL A 87 7.00 7.37 10.69
CA VAL A 87 7.34 6.64 9.46
C VAL A 87 7.63 7.66 8.35
N PRO A 88 8.92 7.95 8.06
CA PRO A 88 9.29 8.91 7.04
C PRO A 88 8.74 8.51 5.66
N GLU A 89 8.20 9.49 4.93
CA GLU A 89 7.61 9.30 3.60
C GLU A 89 8.26 10.23 2.59
N VAL A 90 8.55 9.73 1.39
CA VAL A 90 8.84 10.56 0.21
C VAL A 90 8.03 10.03 -0.97
N ASP A 91 7.13 10.85 -1.51
CA ASP A 91 6.39 10.56 -2.74
C ASP A 91 5.73 9.17 -2.73
N ASP A 92 4.92 8.90 -1.70
CA ASP A 92 4.23 7.63 -1.45
C ASP A 92 5.14 6.43 -1.10
N VAL A 93 6.44 6.65 -0.86
CA VAL A 93 7.37 5.62 -0.35
C VAL A 93 7.61 5.81 1.14
N LEU A 94 7.22 4.84 1.95
CA LEU A 94 7.45 4.76 3.39
C LEU A 94 8.78 4.08 3.70
N TYR A 95 9.63 4.73 4.50
CA TYR A 95 10.96 4.27 4.89
C TYR A 95 10.99 3.80 6.35
N GLY A 96 12.05 3.07 6.70
CA GLY A 96 12.23 2.54 8.06
C GLY A 96 11.23 1.48 8.45
N VAL A 97 10.87 0.62 7.50
CA VAL A 97 9.85 -0.41 7.67
C VAL A 97 10.40 -1.59 8.47
N THR A 98 10.47 -1.44 9.79
CA THR A 98 10.77 -2.52 10.74
C THR A 98 9.64 -3.56 10.78
N PRO A 99 9.79 -4.73 11.43
CA PRO A 99 8.71 -5.68 11.62
C PRO A 99 7.49 -5.07 12.30
N GLU A 100 7.70 -4.19 13.28
CA GLU A 100 6.64 -3.47 14.00
C GLU A 100 5.92 -2.48 13.07
N VAL A 101 6.65 -1.74 12.23
CA VAL A 101 6.06 -0.85 11.22
C VAL A 101 5.28 -1.64 10.18
N ALA A 102 5.78 -2.79 9.73
CA ALA A 102 5.10 -3.64 8.76
C ALA A 102 3.80 -4.24 9.33
N ASP A 103 3.83 -4.72 10.58
CA ASP A 103 2.64 -5.21 11.29
C ASP A 103 1.63 -4.09 11.50
N PHE A 104 2.07 -2.93 12.00
CA PHE A 104 1.23 -1.74 12.11
C PHE A 104 0.59 -1.37 10.77
N TYR A 105 1.37 -1.32 9.69
CA TYR A 105 0.89 -0.96 8.35
C TYR A 105 -0.18 -1.94 7.87
N ALA A 106 0.04 -3.25 8.01
CA ALA A 106 -0.92 -4.27 7.63
C ALA A 106 -2.20 -4.18 8.47
N ARG A 107 -2.06 -4.06 9.80
CA ARG A 107 -3.20 -3.94 10.71
C ARG A 107 -3.95 -2.66 10.49
N ALA A 108 -3.31 -1.51 10.26
CA ALA A 108 -3.99 -0.24 9.98
C ALA A 108 -4.94 -0.29 8.75
N HIS A 109 -4.80 -1.33 7.94
CA HIS A 109 -5.64 -1.61 6.77
C HIS A 109 -6.63 -2.76 6.95
N ALA A 110 -6.47 -3.59 7.98
CA ALA A 110 -7.45 -4.60 8.37
C ALA A 110 -8.38 -3.99 9.43
N ARG A 111 -9.68 -3.98 9.17
CA ARG A 111 -10.76 -3.41 10.00
C ARG A 111 -12.05 -4.19 9.80
N GLU A 112 -13.09 -3.87 10.56
CA GLU A 112 -14.42 -4.46 10.37
C GLU A 112 -14.87 -4.41 8.89
N THR A 113 -14.60 -3.31 8.18
CA THR A 113 -15.04 -3.16 6.78
C THR A 113 -14.08 -3.69 5.74
N TYR A 114 -12.79 -3.89 6.07
CA TYR A 114 -11.77 -4.33 5.13
C TYR A 114 -10.89 -5.42 5.70
N ARG A 115 -10.64 -6.45 4.90
CA ARG A 115 -9.54 -7.40 5.16
C ARG A 115 -8.37 -7.10 4.26
N VAL A 116 -7.18 -7.53 4.68
CA VAL A 116 -5.98 -7.40 3.88
C VAL A 116 -5.56 -8.78 3.39
N ARG A 117 -5.58 -8.96 2.07
CA ARG A 117 -4.94 -10.10 1.40
C ARG A 117 -3.46 -9.76 1.22
N ILE A 118 -2.60 -10.54 1.86
CA ILE A 118 -1.15 -10.32 1.89
C ILE A 118 -0.52 -11.46 1.09
N GLN A 119 0.14 -11.10 -0.02
CA GLN A 119 0.78 -12.06 -0.90
C GLN A 119 2.28 -11.78 -0.98
N SER A 120 3.09 -12.73 -0.56
CA SER A 120 4.54 -12.60 -0.52
C SER A 120 5.21 -13.56 -1.49
N ILE A 121 6.20 -13.06 -2.22
CA ILE A 121 7.04 -13.84 -3.13
C ILE A 121 8.50 -13.51 -2.86
N GLU A 122 9.30 -14.55 -2.62
CA GLU A 122 10.76 -14.42 -2.59
C GLU A 122 11.28 -14.20 -4.01
N VAL A 123 12.21 -13.27 -4.17
CA VAL A 123 12.76 -12.88 -5.46
C VAL A 123 14.28 -12.83 -5.39
N PRO A 124 14.99 -12.92 -6.53
CA PRO A 124 16.42 -12.64 -6.55
C PRO A 124 16.72 -11.24 -5.96
N PRO A 125 17.82 -11.07 -5.20
CA PRO A 125 18.20 -9.80 -4.59
C PRO A 125 18.18 -8.61 -5.57
N GLU A 126 18.68 -8.82 -6.78
CA GLU A 126 18.71 -7.83 -7.86
C GLU A 126 17.32 -7.37 -8.31
N VAL A 127 16.30 -8.24 -8.24
CA VAL A 127 14.91 -7.92 -8.58
C VAL A 127 14.29 -7.05 -7.49
N ALA A 128 14.55 -7.36 -6.21
CA ALA A 128 14.10 -6.51 -5.11
C ALA A 128 14.78 -5.13 -5.13
N GLU A 129 16.07 -5.08 -5.45
CA GLU A 129 16.80 -3.81 -5.65
C GLU A 129 16.26 -3.01 -6.85
N GLN A 130 15.90 -3.67 -7.94
CA GLN A 130 15.25 -3.00 -9.07
C GLN A 130 13.90 -2.42 -8.65
N ALA A 131 13.05 -3.21 -7.97
CA ALA A 131 11.76 -2.74 -7.47
C ALA A 131 11.92 -1.51 -6.55
N LEU A 132 12.88 -1.56 -5.63
CA LEU A 132 13.20 -0.46 -4.72
C LEU A 132 13.53 0.82 -5.49
N ARG A 133 14.48 0.75 -6.43
CA ARG A 133 14.84 1.92 -7.26
C ARG A 133 13.65 2.42 -8.09
N THR A 134 12.84 1.52 -8.62
CA THR A 134 11.66 1.88 -9.42
C THR A 134 10.64 2.66 -8.59
N VAL A 135 10.35 2.24 -7.35
CA VAL A 135 9.38 2.97 -6.51
C VAL A 135 9.92 4.31 -6.03
N GLN A 136 11.21 4.38 -5.69
CA GLN A 136 11.86 5.63 -5.25
C GLN A 136 11.92 6.69 -6.36
N ALA A 137 11.93 6.25 -7.62
CA ALA A 137 11.88 7.14 -8.78
C ALA A 137 10.46 7.38 -9.33
N TYR A 138 9.42 6.80 -8.71
CA TYR A 138 8.06 6.82 -9.29
C TYR A 138 7.40 8.20 -9.18
N GLY A 139 7.61 8.90 -8.06
CA GLY A 139 6.94 10.16 -7.74
C GLY A 139 5.53 9.96 -7.17
N PRO A 140 4.86 11.05 -6.75
CA PRO A 140 3.59 10.97 -6.05
C PRO A 140 2.45 10.54 -7.00
N VAL A 141 1.55 9.69 -6.52
CA VAL A 141 0.46 9.12 -7.30
C VAL A 141 -0.86 9.80 -6.97
N SER A 142 -1.61 10.18 -8.02
CA SER A 142 -2.92 10.79 -7.83
C SER A 142 -3.92 9.80 -7.22
N GLN A 143 -4.95 10.32 -6.55
CA GLN A 143 -6.01 9.52 -5.97
C GLN A 143 -6.60 8.51 -6.96
N SER A 144 -6.94 7.32 -6.47
CA SER A 144 -7.37 6.15 -7.27
C SER A 144 -6.32 5.57 -8.24
N GLY A 145 -5.07 6.06 -8.22
CA GLY A 145 -3.98 5.55 -9.05
C GLY A 145 -3.22 4.36 -8.45
N CYS A 146 -3.55 3.93 -7.23
CA CYS A 146 -2.77 3.00 -6.43
C CYS A 146 -2.43 1.69 -7.16
N THR A 147 -3.44 0.92 -7.55
CA THR A 147 -3.23 -0.37 -8.23
C THR A 147 -2.57 -0.22 -9.59
N ARG A 148 -2.87 0.85 -10.33
CA ARG A 148 -2.19 1.10 -11.60
C ARG A 148 -0.70 1.30 -11.38
N ALA A 149 -0.31 2.08 -10.37
CA ALA A 149 1.09 2.31 -10.06
C ALA A 149 1.78 1.03 -9.60
N THR A 150 1.18 0.30 -8.65
CA THR A 150 1.73 -0.98 -8.16
C THR A 150 1.88 -2.01 -9.27
N SER A 151 0.85 -2.21 -10.10
CA SER A 151 0.92 -3.14 -11.23
C SER A 151 1.91 -2.70 -12.30
N SER A 152 2.09 -1.39 -12.52
CA SER A 152 3.12 -0.86 -13.41
C SER A 152 4.52 -1.20 -12.91
N VAL A 153 4.79 -1.03 -11.61
CA VAL A 153 6.08 -1.40 -11.00
C VAL A 153 6.33 -2.90 -11.20
N LEU A 154 5.38 -3.75 -10.79
CA LEU A 154 5.53 -5.21 -10.88
C LEU A 154 5.75 -5.68 -12.32
N SER A 155 5.01 -5.15 -13.30
CA SER A 155 5.12 -5.56 -14.71
C SER A 155 6.48 -5.27 -15.37
N GLN A 156 7.36 -4.49 -14.72
CA GLN A 156 8.70 -4.16 -15.22
C GLN A 156 9.80 -5.04 -14.61
N LEU A 157 9.46 -5.93 -13.67
CA LEU A 157 10.44 -6.73 -12.95
C LEU A 157 10.73 -8.06 -13.67
N PRO A 158 12.00 -8.50 -13.73
CA PRO A 158 12.33 -9.84 -14.20
C PRO A 158 11.59 -10.91 -13.38
N GLY A 159 10.95 -11.85 -14.06
CA GLY A 159 10.12 -12.90 -13.44
C GLY A 159 8.66 -12.50 -13.19
N PHE A 160 8.26 -11.28 -13.56
CA PHE A 160 6.88 -10.76 -13.43
C PHE A 160 6.23 -10.49 -14.80
N GLU A 161 6.71 -11.12 -15.88
CA GLU A 161 6.24 -10.89 -17.25
C GLU A 161 4.75 -11.25 -17.45
N GLY A 162 4.22 -12.11 -16.59
CA GLY A 162 2.79 -12.45 -16.54
C GLY A 162 1.89 -11.41 -15.85
N ILE A 163 2.48 -10.37 -15.22
CA ILE A 163 1.73 -9.29 -14.59
C ILE A 163 1.40 -8.21 -15.62
N HIS A 164 0.12 -8.03 -15.86
CA HIS A 164 -0.46 -6.97 -16.66
C HIS A 164 -0.89 -5.81 -15.77
N ARG A 165 -0.64 -4.58 -16.26
CA ARG A 165 -1.12 -3.37 -15.61
C ARG A 165 -2.64 -3.37 -15.52
N THR A 166 -3.15 -3.03 -14.35
CA THR A 166 -4.58 -3.02 -14.07
C THR A 166 -4.93 -1.91 -13.10
N TRP A 167 -6.17 -1.44 -13.16
CA TRP A 167 -6.71 -0.48 -12.20
C TRP A 167 -7.44 -1.15 -11.04
N PHE A 168 -7.63 -2.48 -11.10
CA PHE A 168 -8.49 -3.21 -10.17
C PHE A 168 -7.65 -4.01 -9.16
N PRO A 169 -7.70 -3.69 -7.85
CA PRO A 169 -6.86 -4.37 -6.85
C PRO A 169 -7.03 -5.89 -6.85
N ASN A 170 -8.27 -6.40 -6.91
CA ASN A 170 -8.53 -7.86 -6.96
C ASN A 170 -7.87 -8.50 -8.18
N ASN A 171 -7.94 -7.85 -9.33
CA ASN A 171 -7.34 -8.39 -10.54
C ASN A 171 -5.81 -8.46 -10.43
N LEU A 172 -5.16 -7.48 -9.79
CA LEU A 172 -3.72 -7.54 -9.52
C LEU A 172 -3.40 -8.70 -8.56
N ALA A 173 -4.14 -8.83 -7.46
CA ALA A 173 -3.96 -9.90 -6.49
C ALA A 173 -4.16 -11.31 -7.10
N ASP A 174 -5.12 -11.45 -8.01
CA ASP A 174 -5.39 -12.71 -8.71
C ASP A 174 -4.29 -13.06 -9.72
N GLN A 175 -3.65 -12.06 -10.33
CA GLN A 175 -2.48 -12.28 -11.17
C GLN A 175 -1.28 -12.74 -10.33
N VAL A 176 -1.02 -12.08 -9.19
CA VAL A 176 0.05 -12.47 -8.26
C VAL A 176 -0.20 -13.88 -7.71
N ALA A 177 -1.43 -14.22 -7.33
CA ALA A 177 -1.76 -15.57 -6.84
C ALA A 177 -1.42 -16.72 -7.82
N ARG A 178 -1.30 -16.42 -9.12
CA ARG A 178 -0.96 -17.42 -10.14
C ARG A 178 0.55 -17.58 -10.32
N MET A 179 1.36 -16.73 -9.71
CA MET A 179 2.82 -16.82 -9.79
C MET A 179 3.33 -17.99 -8.94
N PRO A 180 4.33 -18.74 -9.44
CA PRO A 180 4.95 -19.80 -8.66
C PRO A 180 5.67 -19.22 -7.44
N GLY A 181 5.56 -19.91 -6.30
CA GLY A 181 6.25 -19.51 -5.06
C GLY A 181 5.56 -18.42 -4.24
N VAL A 182 4.39 -17.93 -4.66
CA VAL A 182 3.59 -17.00 -3.85
C VAL A 182 3.02 -17.71 -2.62
N THR A 183 3.21 -17.08 -1.48
CA THR A 183 2.51 -17.39 -0.23
C THR A 183 1.42 -16.37 0.01
N GLU A 184 0.31 -16.78 0.60
CA GLU A 184 -0.84 -15.92 0.84
C GLU A 184 -1.38 -16.10 2.25
N GLN A 185 -1.72 -14.97 2.88
CA GLN A 185 -2.50 -14.94 4.12
C GLN A 185 -3.54 -13.82 4.05
N VAL A 186 -4.58 -13.95 4.87
CA VAL A 186 -5.62 -12.92 4.98
C VAL A 186 -5.68 -12.44 6.41
N LEU A 187 -5.40 -11.15 6.61
CA LEU A 187 -5.52 -10.47 7.89
C LEU A 187 -6.92 -9.85 8.01
N ARG A 188 -7.57 -10.12 9.13
CA ARG A 188 -8.86 -9.52 9.53
C ARG A 188 -8.69 -8.96 10.94
N GLU A 189 -9.24 -7.78 11.16
CA GLU A 189 -9.34 -7.15 12.48
C GLU A 189 -10.80 -6.79 12.71
N GLU A 190 -11.23 -6.73 13.97
CA GLU A 190 -12.58 -6.32 14.36
C GLU A 190 -12.66 -4.85 14.77
N ASP A 191 -11.53 -4.12 14.68
CA ASP A 191 -11.43 -2.72 15.05
C ASP A 191 -12.23 -1.81 14.09
N SER A 192 -12.69 -0.68 14.65
CA SER A 192 -13.38 0.41 13.94
C SER A 192 -12.55 1.01 12.79
N ASP A 193 -13.23 1.41 11.70
CA ASP A 193 -12.64 2.02 10.49
C ASP A 193 -11.84 3.31 10.70
N ASP A 194 -11.91 3.92 11.89
CA ASP A 194 -11.14 5.11 12.20
C ASP A 194 -9.64 4.79 12.35
N LYS A 195 -8.90 4.98 11.25
CA LYS A 195 -7.45 4.82 11.20
C LYS A 195 -6.70 5.76 12.15
N ALA A 196 -7.29 6.90 12.52
CA ALA A 196 -6.63 7.88 13.39
C ALA A 196 -6.32 7.30 14.78
N LEU A 197 -7.19 6.42 15.30
CA LEU A 197 -6.98 5.77 16.60
C LEU A 197 -5.77 4.82 16.58
N ALA A 198 -5.63 4.02 15.54
CA ALA A 198 -4.50 3.11 15.41
C ALA A 198 -3.18 3.86 15.15
N VAL A 199 -3.20 4.90 14.31
CA VAL A 199 -2.04 5.78 14.10
C VAL A 199 -1.63 6.42 15.43
N ALA A 200 -2.57 6.97 16.19
CA ALA A 200 -2.27 7.57 17.48
C ALA A 200 -1.71 6.57 18.50
N ALA A 201 -2.23 5.34 18.55
CA ALA A 201 -1.72 4.29 19.42
C ALA A 201 -0.27 3.89 19.04
N PHE A 202 0.00 3.76 17.74
CA PHE A 202 1.35 3.44 17.24
C PHE A 202 2.34 4.58 17.56
N GLU A 203 1.97 5.82 17.30
CA GLU A 203 2.79 6.99 17.60
C GLU A 203 3.09 7.12 19.10
N GLN A 204 2.11 6.80 19.98
CA GLN A 204 2.32 6.79 21.43
C GLN A 204 3.24 5.66 21.88
N SER A 205 3.10 4.47 21.31
CA SER A 205 3.96 3.32 21.65
C SER A 205 5.41 3.48 21.19
N ALA A 206 5.64 4.32 20.18
CA ALA A 206 6.95 4.62 19.63
C ALA A 206 7.59 5.88 20.26
N ALA A 207 6.89 6.60 21.12
CA ALA A 207 7.45 7.73 21.86
C ALA A 207 8.46 7.21 22.90
N PRO A 208 9.64 7.83 23.06
CA PRO A 208 10.52 7.53 24.18
C PRO A 208 9.77 7.77 25.49
N ASP A 209 9.99 6.88 26.46
CA ASP A 209 9.42 6.92 27.81
C ASP A 209 9.90 8.19 28.55
N ASP A 210 9.29 9.34 28.26
CA ASP A 210 9.48 10.58 29.02
C ASP A 210 8.58 10.51 30.26
N GLN A 211 8.90 9.59 31.17
CA GLN A 211 8.39 9.66 32.53
C GLN A 211 9.15 10.76 33.26
N PRO A 212 8.49 11.83 33.75
CA PRO A 212 9.13 12.74 34.67
C PRO A 212 9.36 11.98 35.98
N SER A 213 10.63 11.72 36.29
CA SER A 213 11.05 11.26 37.61
C SER A 213 10.51 12.23 38.67
N ARG A 214 9.65 11.72 39.57
CA ARG A 214 9.22 12.42 40.79
C ARG A 214 10.38 12.66 41.73
#